data_AF-A0A0R3TE17-F1
#
_entry.id   AF-A0A0R3TE17-F1
#
_cell.length_a   1.000
_cell.length_b   1.000
_cell.length_c   1.000
_cell.angle_alpha   90.00
_cell.angle_beta   90.00
_cell.angle_gamma   90.00
#
_symmetry.space_group_name_H-M   'P 1'
#
loop_
_entity.id
_entity.type
_entity.pdbx_description
1 polymer ?
#
loop_
_entity_poly.entity_id
_entity_poly.type
_entity_poly.pdbx_seq_one_letter_code
_entity_poly.pdbx_strand_id
1 'polypeptide(L)'
;MYRGPPGEKKSTNPKDWHGFCIDLLDLCSKKLQFNYTVHPVSDGNYGTGKIINGVEVWDGIIGELQFRRADLAVAMLTINHERERIIDFTTPFMNLGVSIIFKKPEQKKPYLFQFLRPLSPAVS
;
A
#
# COMPACT_ATOMS: atom_id res chain seq x y z
N MET A 1 -4.39 -7.73 -6.74
CA MET A 1 -3.42 -8.84 -6.85
C MET A 1 -3.58 -9.50 -8.22
N TYR A 2 -2.47 -9.99 -8.77
CA TYR A 2 -2.45 -10.69 -10.06
C TYR A 2 -2.83 -12.16 -9.87
N ARG A 3 -3.67 -12.71 -10.76
CA ARG A 3 -4.14 -14.10 -10.71
C ARG A 3 -3.21 -15.10 -11.41
N GLY A 4 -2.31 -14.61 -12.27
CA GLY A 4 -1.44 -15.47 -13.06
C GLY A 4 -0.27 -16.07 -12.25
N PRO A 5 0.46 -17.02 -12.86
CA PRO A 5 1.58 -17.69 -12.20
C PRO A 5 2.69 -16.71 -11.78
N PRO A 6 3.35 -16.96 -10.63
CA PRO A 6 4.46 -16.14 -10.18
C PRO A 6 5.66 -16.24 -11.13
N GLY A 7 6.35 -15.13 -11.36
CA GLY A 7 7.57 -15.08 -12.19
C GLY A 7 7.35 -14.77 -13.67
N GLU A 8 6.11 -14.82 -14.16
CA GLU A 8 5.79 -14.40 -15.53
C GLU A 8 5.51 -12.89 -15.63
N LYS A 9 5.63 -12.35 -16.85
CA LYS A 9 5.24 -10.96 -17.12
C LYS A 9 3.76 -10.81 -16.82
N LYS A 10 3.44 -9.89 -15.90
CA LYS A 10 2.06 -9.65 -15.48
C LYS A 10 1.21 -9.14 -16.65
N SER A 11 0.02 -9.70 -16.81
CA SER A 11 -0.95 -9.29 -17.83
C SER A 11 -1.43 -7.86 -17.61
N THR A 12 -1.76 -7.17 -18.71
CA THR A 12 -2.38 -5.83 -18.68
C THR A 12 -3.91 -5.89 -18.68
N ASN A 13 -4.50 -7.06 -18.89
CA ASN A 13 -5.94 -7.23 -18.92
C ASN A 13 -6.52 -7.17 -17.50
N PRO A 14 -7.46 -6.25 -17.21
CA PRO A 14 -8.06 -6.13 -15.88
C PRO A 14 -8.65 -7.42 -15.30
N LYS A 15 -9.16 -8.33 -16.15
CA LYS A 15 -9.76 -9.60 -15.72
C LYS A 15 -8.79 -10.54 -15.00
N ASP A 16 -7.49 -10.39 -15.28
CA ASP A 16 -6.43 -11.20 -14.67
C ASP A 16 -6.02 -10.68 -13.29
N TRP A 17 -6.72 -9.66 -12.78
CA TRP A 17 -6.48 -9.04 -11.49
C TRP A 17 -7.72 -9.15 -10.58
N HIS A 18 -7.51 -8.96 -9.28
CA HIS A 18 -8.60 -8.92 -8.30
C HIS A 18 -8.23 -8.08 -7.06
N GLY A 19 -9.24 -7.73 -6.27
CA GLY A 19 -9.09 -7.06 -4.99
C GLY A 19 -9.51 -5.59 -5.04
N PHE A 20 -9.45 -4.94 -3.88
CA PHE A 20 -10.12 -3.66 -3.64
C PHE A 20 -9.91 -2.58 -4.73
N CYS A 21 -8.66 -2.35 -5.15
CA CYS A 21 -8.36 -1.31 -6.16
C CYS A 21 -8.93 -1.65 -7.55
N ILE A 22 -9.02 -2.93 -7.91
CA ILE A 22 -9.61 -3.38 -9.18
C ILE A 22 -11.12 -3.20 -9.14
N ASP A 23 -11.76 -3.60 -8.03
CA ASP A 23 -13.21 -3.44 -7.85
C ASP A 23 -13.60 -1.95 -7.88
N LEU A 24 -12.77 -1.09 -7.27
CA LEU A 24 -12.93 0.36 -7.32
C LEU A 24 -12.80 0.91 -8.75
N LEU A 25 -11.76 0.50 -9.49
CA LEU A 25 -11.58 0.90 -10.88
C LEU A 25 -12.73 0.44 -11.79
N ASP A 26 -13.23 -0.78 -11.60
CA ASP A 26 -14.39 -1.30 -12.34
C ASP A 26 -15.65 -0.46 -12.09
N LEU A 27 -15.88 -0.05 -10.84
CA LEU A 27 -17.00 0.83 -10.49
C LEU A 27 -16.84 2.22 -11.13
N CYS A 28 -15.64 2.81 -11.06
CA CYS A 28 -15.34 4.09 -11.69
C CYS A 28 -15.48 4.02 -13.22
N SER A 29 -14.93 2.98 -13.85
CA SER A 29 -14.99 2.72 -15.29
C SER A 29 -16.44 2.65 -15.78
N LYS A 30 -17.30 1.93 -15.07
CA LYS A 30 -18.74 1.85 -15.41
C LYS A 30 -19.45 3.19 -15.26
N LYS A 31 -19.15 3.94 -14.20
CA LYS A 31 -19.84 5.22 -13.90
C LYS A 31 -19.39 6.36 -14.81
N LEU A 32 -18.10 6.41 -15.13
CA LEU A 32 -17.46 7.47 -15.91
C LEU A 32 -17.23 7.08 -17.38
N GLN A 33 -17.57 5.84 -17.75
CA GLN A 33 -17.54 5.32 -19.13
C GLN A 33 -16.14 5.35 -19.78
N PHE A 34 -15.11 4.93 -19.05
CA PHE A 34 -13.76 4.75 -19.61
C PHE A 34 -13.33 3.28 -19.60
N ASN A 35 -12.43 2.91 -20.50
CA ASN A 35 -11.73 1.63 -20.46
C ASN A 35 -10.36 1.80 -19.78
N TYR A 36 -9.81 0.71 -19.26
CA TYR A 36 -8.49 0.76 -18.64
C TYR A 36 -7.72 -0.53 -18.87
N THR A 37 -6.40 -0.42 -18.75
CA THR A 37 -5.47 -1.54 -18.67
C THR A 37 -4.70 -1.42 -17.36
N VAL A 38 -4.23 -2.55 -16.83
CA VAL A 38 -3.54 -2.58 -15.54
C VAL A 38 -2.04 -2.66 -15.77
N HIS A 39 -1.32 -1.68 -15.25
CA HIS A 39 0.13 -1.65 -15.28
C HIS A 39 0.67 -1.62 -13.84
N PRO A 40 1.26 -2.71 -13.34
CA PRO A 40 1.98 -2.66 -12.09
C PRO A 40 3.20 -1.74 -12.25
N VAL A 41 3.48 -0.94 -11.22
CA VAL A 41 4.68 -0.10 -11.19
C VAL A 41 5.92 -0.96 -11.41
N SER A 42 6.82 -0.47 -12.25
CA SER A 42 7.96 -1.22 -12.79
C SER A 42 8.99 -1.58 -11.71
N ASP A 43 9.25 -0.66 -10.78
CA ASP A 43 10.25 -0.78 -9.72
C ASP A 43 9.69 -1.26 -8.36
N GLY A 44 8.36 -1.37 -8.23
CA GLY A 44 7.69 -1.76 -6.99
C GLY A 44 7.56 -0.64 -5.94
N ASN A 45 8.02 0.58 -6.22
CA ASN A 45 8.06 1.68 -5.26
C ASN A 45 6.80 2.55 -5.32
N TYR A 46 6.46 3.17 -4.19
CA TYR A 46 5.38 4.17 -4.16
C TYR A 46 5.82 5.50 -4.78
N GLY A 47 7.08 5.88 -4.57
CA GLY A 47 7.66 7.12 -5.08
C GLY A 47 8.45 7.86 -4.01
N THR A 48 9.70 8.15 -4.35
CA THR A 48 10.71 8.90 -3.60
C THR A 48 11.30 9.97 -4.52
N GLY A 49 11.18 11.23 -4.12
CA GLY A 49 11.73 12.36 -4.86
C GLY A 49 13.24 12.53 -4.67
N LYS A 50 13.94 12.90 -5.73
CA LYS A 50 15.35 13.32 -5.70
C LYS A 50 15.53 14.54 -6.59
N ILE A 51 16.45 15.42 -6.21
CA ILE A 51 16.85 16.54 -7.08
C ILE A 51 17.99 16.08 -7.99
N ILE A 52 17.78 16.13 -9.30
CA ILE A 52 18.78 15.85 -10.33
C ILE A 52 18.89 17.09 -11.20
N ASN A 53 20.06 17.72 -11.24
CA ASN A 53 20.31 18.94 -12.02
C ASN A 53 19.30 20.07 -11.74
N GLY A 54 18.89 20.23 -10.47
CA GLY A 54 17.91 21.24 -10.06
C GLY A 54 16.45 20.88 -10.36
N VAL A 55 16.19 19.73 -10.98
CA VAL A 55 14.84 19.23 -11.27
C VAL A 55 14.47 18.14 -10.28
N GLU A 56 13.28 18.23 -9.72
CA GLU A 56 12.71 17.21 -8.84
C GLU A 56 12.20 16.02 -9.67
N VAL A 57 12.83 14.86 -9.51
CA VAL A 57 12.54 13.62 -10.24
C VAL A 57 12.11 12.55 -9.25
N TRP A 58 10.99 11.89 -9.56
CA TRP A 58 10.41 10.85 -8.73
C TRP A 58 10.53 9.47 -9.38
N ASP A 59 10.69 8.45 -8.54
CA ASP A 59 10.55 7.04 -8.92
C ASP A 59 9.14 6.51 -8.59
N GLY A 60 8.93 5.20 -8.75
CA GLY A 60 7.70 4.54 -8.36
C GLY A 60 6.45 5.07 -9.06
N ILE A 61 5.31 4.91 -8.38
CA ILE A 61 4.00 5.35 -8.87
C ILE A 61 4.00 6.85 -9.19
N ILE A 62 4.61 7.68 -8.34
CA ILE A 62 4.69 9.13 -8.57
C ILE A 62 5.48 9.44 -9.85
N GLY A 63 6.60 8.77 -10.07
CA GLY A 63 7.41 8.93 -11.28
C GLY A 63 6.68 8.52 -12.55
N GLU A 64 5.97 7.39 -12.54
CA GLU A 64 5.17 6.95 -13.70
C GLU A 64 4.11 8.00 -14.08
N LEU A 65 3.50 8.68 -13.11
CA LEU A 65 2.56 9.78 -13.36
C LEU A 65 3.27 11.07 -13.80
N GLN A 66 4.36 11.46 -13.12
CA GLN A 66 5.16 12.64 -13.44
C GLN A 66 5.61 12.64 -14.90
N PHE A 67 6.06 11.48 -15.39
CA PHE A 67 6.53 11.30 -16.77
C PHE A 67 5.45 10.83 -17.75
N ARG A 68 4.16 10.85 -17.34
CA ARG A 68 3.01 10.49 -18.19
C ARG A 68 3.12 9.08 -18.79
N ARG A 69 3.72 8.15 -18.06
CA ARG A 69 3.76 6.71 -18.41
C ARG A 69 2.52 5.97 -17.92
N ALA A 70 1.79 6.55 -16.98
CA ALA A 70 0.46 6.13 -16.56
C ALA A 70 -0.51 7.34 -16.54
N ASP A 71 -1.78 7.08 -16.84
CA ASP A 71 -2.83 8.11 -16.85
C ASP A 71 -3.48 8.32 -15.48
N LEU A 72 -3.56 7.25 -14.68
CA LEU A 72 -4.18 7.21 -13.36
C LEU A 72 -3.48 6.17 -12.50
N ALA A 73 -3.30 6.48 -11.21
CA ALA A 73 -2.87 5.51 -10.21
C ALA A 73 -3.98 5.25 -9.19
N VAL A 74 -4.29 3.97 -8.96
CA VAL A 74 -5.16 3.53 -7.87
C VAL A 74 -4.39 2.54 -7.00
N ALA A 75 -3.97 3.02 -5.84
CA ALA A 75 -3.14 2.28 -4.89
C ALA A 75 -3.39 2.78 -3.46
N MET A 76 -2.84 2.07 -2.49
CA MET A 76 -2.73 2.53 -1.11
C MET A 76 -1.61 3.58 -1.00
N LEU A 77 -1.84 4.76 -1.56
CA LEU A 77 -0.86 5.83 -1.64
C LEU A 77 -1.24 6.97 -0.67
N THR A 78 -0.38 7.22 0.31
CA THR A 78 -0.57 8.33 1.26
C THR A 78 -0.42 9.68 0.56
N ILE A 79 -1.44 10.52 0.71
CA ILE A 79 -1.41 11.93 0.30
C ILE A 79 -0.48 12.69 1.25
N ASN A 80 0.48 13.42 0.68
CA ASN A 80 1.35 14.31 1.43
C ASN A 80 1.76 15.51 0.55
N HIS A 81 2.28 16.56 1.20
CA HIS A 81 2.63 17.81 0.54
C HIS A 81 3.68 17.65 -0.57
N GLU A 82 4.69 16.79 -0.39
CA GLU A 82 5.72 16.60 -1.40
C GLU A 82 5.17 15.99 -2.70
N ARG A 83 4.26 15.00 -2.58
CA ARG A 83 3.63 14.35 -3.73
C ARG A 83 2.59 15.23 -4.40
N GLU A 84 1.80 15.97 -3.63
CA GLU A 84 0.78 16.91 -4.15
C GLU A 84 1.37 18.03 -5.00
N ARG A 85 2.65 18.39 -4.79
CA ARG A 85 3.35 19.35 -5.65
C ARG A 85 3.65 18.82 -7.07
N ILE A 86 3.58 17.50 -7.26
CA ILE A 86 4.00 16.81 -8.50
C ILE A 86 2.80 16.20 -9.23
N ILE A 87 1.79 15.73 -8.49
CA ILE A 87 0.58 15.11 -9.02
C ILE A 87 -0.66 15.62 -8.30
N ASP A 88 -1.80 15.58 -8.98
CA ASP A 88 -3.09 15.87 -8.38
C ASP A 88 -3.68 14.61 -7.71
N PHE A 89 -4.23 14.77 -6.50
CA PHE A 89 -4.97 13.73 -5.80
C PHE A 89 -6.48 13.98 -5.87
N THR A 90 -7.25 12.89 -5.81
CA THR A 90 -8.70 12.97 -5.56
C THR A 90 -8.98 13.24 -4.09
N THR A 91 -10.26 13.42 -3.74
CA THR A 91 -10.67 13.29 -2.35
C THR A 91 -10.31 11.90 -1.80
N PRO A 92 -9.82 11.78 -0.55
CA PRO A 92 -9.52 10.50 0.05
C PRO A 92 -10.76 9.59 0.08
N PHE A 93 -10.61 8.33 -0.36
CA PHE A 93 -11.68 7.34 -0.30
C PHE A 93 -11.58 6.42 0.94
N MET A 94 -10.48 6.48 1.68
CA MET A 94 -10.22 5.68 2.88
C MET A 94 -9.43 6.48 3.90
N ASN A 95 -9.85 6.43 5.16
CA ASN A 95 -9.11 6.99 6.28
C ASN A 95 -8.32 5.86 6.95
N LEU A 96 -7.02 6.07 7.16
CA LEU A 96 -6.16 5.16 7.90
C LEU A 96 -5.44 5.93 9.01
N GLY A 97 -5.38 5.34 10.19
CA GLY A 97 -4.59 5.84 11.31
C GLY A 97 -3.34 5.00 11.56
N VAL A 98 -2.40 5.55 12.33
CA VAL A 98 -1.25 4.79 12.83
C VAL A 98 -1.76 3.72 13.81
N SER A 99 -1.33 2.48 13.61
CA SER A 99 -1.65 1.36 14.50
C SER A 99 -0.38 0.56 14.81
N ILE A 100 -0.36 -0.10 15.97
CA ILE A 100 0.77 -0.93 16.39
C ILE A 100 0.35 -2.40 16.27
N ILE A 101 1.15 -3.17 15.54
CA ILE A 101 1.03 -4.62 15.48
C ILE A 101 2.06 -5.22 16.44
N PHE A 102 1.61 -6.01 17.41
CA PHE A 102 2.49 -6.75 18.31
C PHE A 102 2.09 -8.23 18.33
N LYS A 103 3.05 -9.11 18.64
CA LYS A 103 2.80 -10.55 18.75
C LYS A 103 1.71 -10.77 19.81
N LYS A 104 0.67 -11.53 19.46
CA LYS A 104 -0.34 -11.97 20.44
C LYS A 104 0.38 -12.66 21.61
N PRO A 105 0.18 -12.20 22.86
CA PRO A 105 0.83 -12.81 24.00
C PRO A 105 0.41 -14.27 24.11
N GLU A 106 1.38 -15.16 24.31
CA GLU A 106 1.11 -16.55 24.62
C GLU A 106 0.45 -16.61 26.00
N GLN A 107 -0.73 -17.20 26.07
CA GLN A 107 -1.35 -17.51 27.36
C GLN A 107 -0.53 -18.61 28.02
N LYS A 108 0.38 -18.23 28.93
CA LYS A 108 1.01 -19.20 29.81
C LYS A 108 -0.07 -19.80 30.70
N LYS A 109 -0.20 -21.13 30.73
CA LYS A 109 -1.04 -21.80 31.72
C LYS A 109 -0.60 -21.31 33.11
N PRO A 110 -1.53 -20.92 33.99
CA PRO A 110 -1.17 -20.56 35.35
C PRO A 110 -0.44 -21.74 35.97
N TYR A 111 0.73 -21.48 36.55
CA TYR A 111 1.52 -22.51 37.21
C TYR A 111 0.82 -22.89 38.52
N LEU A 112 0.88 -24.18 38.90
CA LEU A 112 0.14 -24.73 40.04
C LEU A 112 0.35 -23.92 41.34
N PHE A 113 1.54 -23.34 41.51
CA PHE A 113 1.92 -22.58 42.70
C PHE A 113 1.84 -21.05 42.53
N GLN A 114 1.00 -20.57 41.62
CA GLN A 114 0.84 -19.13 41.37
C GLN A 114 0.35 -18.32 42.59
N PHE A 115 -0.34 -18.99 43.52
CA PHE A 115 -0.72 -18.41 44.81
C PHE A 115 0.47 -18.14 45.74
N LEU A 116 1.63 -18.78 45.57
CA LEU A 116 2.84 -18.53 46.38
C LEU A 116 3.65 -17.32 45.91
N ARG A 117 3.30 -16.71 44.77
CA ARG A 117 4.05 -15.59 44.19
C ARG A 117 4.19 -14.37 45.13
N PRO A 118 3.19 -13.98 45.94
CA PRO A 118 3.37 -12.88 46.91
C PRO A 118 4.38 -13.19 48.03
N LEU A 119 4.75 -14.47 48.21
CA LEU A 119 5.71 -14.93 49.23
C LEU A 119 7.07 -15.32 48.61
N SER A 120 7.26 -15.11 47.30
CA SER A 120 8.55 -15.44 46.67
C SER A 120 9.65 -14.53 47.22
N PRO A 121 10.90 -15.05 47.39
CA PRO A 121 12.02 -14.23 47.84
C PRO A 121 12.17 -12.99 46.95
N ALA A 122 12.45 -11.84 47.53
CA ALA A 122 12.85 -10.67 46.75
C ALA A 122 14.14 -11.04 46.01
N VAL A 123 14.10 -11.01 44.67
CA VAL A 123 15.31 -11.16 43.86
C VAL A 123 16.19 -9.95 44.19
N SER A 124 17.34 -10.19 44.81
CA SER A 124 18.39 -9.18 45.02
C SER A 124 19.16 -8.94 43.74
#